data_AF-A0A3S0E0P2-F1
#
_entry.id   AF-A0A3S0E0P2-F1
#
_cell.length_a   1.000
_cell.length_b   1.000
_cell.length_c   1.000
_cell.angle_alpha   90.00
_cell.angle_beta   90.00
_cell.angle_gamma   90.00
#
_symmetry.space_group_name_H-M   'P 1'
#
loop_
_entity.id
_entity.type
_entity.pdbx_description
1 polymer ?
#
loop_
_entity_poly.entity_id
_entity_poly.type
_entity_poly.pdbx_seq_one_letter_code
_entity_poly.pdbx_strand_id
1 'polypeptide(L)'
;MKVTKYSGELVHYDEQKLINSLRKSGADQAMTESIVKEIESEMYEGISSKKIYKRAYQLLKNVSNVHAARYNLRTALLGLGPAGFFFEKFMAKVMQEQGFKTKVGVTLNGKCISHEIDILLLKNDVLSMIECKFHSGQDAKSDVKVPMYILSRFNDVKDKKYDLFSAKRNISKCIIVTNNKFTTDAIQFGECSGLNMLSWDYPQKNGIKELVDKYRVYPVTCLTTLT
;
A
#
# COMPACT_ATOMS: atom_id res chain seq x y z
N MET A 1 -26.53 -7.33 -14.75
CA MET A 1 -26.51 -5.88 -14.46
C MET A 1 -25.11 -5.32 -14.57
N LYS A 2 -24.98 -4.02 -14.83
CA LYS A 2 -23.69 -3.30 -14.79
C LYS A 2 -23.52 -2.52 -13.50
N VAL A 3 -22.25 -2.36 -13.10
CA VAL A 3 -21.78 -1.62 -11.94
C VAL A 3 -20.82 -0.53 -12.41
N THR A 4 -20.94 0.66 -11.83
CA THR A 4 -20.04 1.77 -12.10
C THR A 4 -18.78 1.64 -11.23
N LYS A 5 -17.62 1.38 -11.85
CA LYS A 5 -16.33 1.39 -11.15
C LYS A 5 -16.05 2.78 -10.59
N TYR A 6 -15.10 2.86 -9.66
CA TYR A 6 -14.63 4.15 -9.17
C TYR A 6 -14.09 5.05 -10.31
N SER A 7 -13.52 4.45 -11.37
CA SER A 7 -13.08 5.15 -12.60
C SER A 7 -14.22 5.72 -13.48
N GLY A 8 -15.48 5.45 -13.14
CA GLY A 8 -16.65 5.79 -13.97
C GLY A 8 -16.98 4.76 -15.07
N GLU A 9 -16.11 3.77 -15.29
CA GLU A 9 -16.34 2.69 -16.25
C GLU A 9 -17.50 1.77 -15.81
N LEU A 10 -18.42 1.49 -16.73
CA LEU A 10 -19.48 0.50 -16.52
C LEU A 10 -19.00 -0.90 -16.88
N VAL A 11 -19.06 -1.82 -15.92
CA VAL A 11 -18.68 -3.23 -16.13
C VAL A 11 -19.75 -4.17 -15.62
N HIS A 12 -19.76 -5.41 -16.10
CA HIS A 12 -20.61 -6.44 -15.53
C HIS A 12 -20.29 -6.68 -14.05
N TYR A 13 -21.33 -6.78 -13.24
CA TYR A 13 -21.19 -7.25 -11.86
C TYR A 13 -20.58 -8.65 -11.85
N ASP A 14 -19.68 -8.87 -10.90
CA ASP A 14 -18.94 -10.12 -10.72
C ASP A 14 -18.97 -10.42 -9.22
N GLU A 15 -19.91 -11.28 -8.84
CA GLU A 15 -20.14 -11.74 -7.47
C GLU A 15 -18.85 -12.29 -6.85
N GLN A 16 -18.05 -13.02 -7.63
CA GLN A 16 -16.83 -13.64 -7.15
C GLN A 16 -15.83 -12.61 -6.63
N LYS A 17 -15.82 -11.39 -7.18
CA LYS A 17 -14.99 -10.29 -6.63
C LYS A 17 -15.43 -9.87 -5.24
N LEU A 18 -16.73 -9.83 -4.96
CA LEU A 18 -17.28 -9.49 -3.65
C LEU A 18 -17.03 -10.63 -2.65
N ILE A 19 -17.28 -11.87 -3.03
CA ILE A 19 -16.96 -13.06 -2.21
C ILE A 19 -15.48 -13.05 -1.84
N ASN A 20 -14.60 -12.83 -2.82
CA ASN A 20 -13.16 -12.83 -2.60
C ASN A 20 -12.71 -11.66 -1.70
N SER A 21 -13.35 -10.49 -1.77
CA SER A 21 -13.01 -9.37 -0.89
C SER A 21 -13.46 -9.63 0.55
N LEU A 22 -14.65 -10.21 0.74
CA LEU A 22 -15.17 -10.59 2.06
C LEU A 22 -14.31 -11.68 2.70
N ARG A 23 -14.02 -12.78 2.00
CA ARG A 23 -13.17 -13.86 2.52
C ARG A 23 -11.76 -13.41 2.88
N LYS A 24 -11.18 -12.46 2.14
CA LYS A 24 -9.87 -11.87 2.47
C LYS A 24 -9.86 -11.14 3.82
N SER A 25 -11.01 -10.66 4.28
CA SER A 25 -11.13 -10.08 5.62
C SER A 25 -11.17 -11.13 6.75
N GLY A 26 -11.23 -12.41 6.37
CA GLY A 26 -11.38 -13.55 7.28
C GLY A 26 -12.83 -13.96 7.54
N ALA A 27 -13.80 -13.39 6.83
CA ALA A 27 -15.18 -13.84 6.90
C ALA A 27 -15.30 -15.30 6.42
N ASP A 28 -16.01 -16.13 7.17
CA ASP A 28 -16.26 -17.51 6.79
C ASP A 28 -17.28 -17.61 5.64
N GLN A 29 -17.54 -18.83 5.17
CA GLN A 29 -18.43 -19.07 4.05
C GLN A 29 -19.87 -18.62 4.34
N ALA A 30 -20.43 -18.98 5.50
CA ALA A 30 -21.81 -18.65 5.85
C ALA A 30 -22.02 -17.13 5.98
N MET A 31 -21.08 -16.44 6.63
CA MET A 31 -21.08 -14.98 6.73
C MET A 31 -20.97 -14.32 5.35
N THR A 32 -20.07 -14.83 4.50
CA THR A 32 -19.88 -14.30 3.14
C THR A 32 -21.15 -14.43 2.32
N GLU A 33 -21.76 -15.62 2.29
CA GLU A 33 -22.99 -15.88 1.53
C GLU A 33 -24.16 -15.03 2.02
N SER A 34 -24.33 -14.87 3.34
CA SER A 34 -25.36 -14.01 3.91
C SER A 34 -25.21 -12.55 3.48
N ILE A 35 -23.99 -12.01 3.55
CA ILE A 35 -23.70 -10.61 3.19
C ILE A 35 -23.88 -10.39 1.68
N VAL A 36 -23.42 -11.32 0.85
CA VAL A 36 -23.59 -11.24 -0.62
C VAL A 36 -25.07 -11.21 -0.97
N LYS A 37 -25.87 -12.14 -0.42
CA LYS A 37 -27.31 -12.20 -0.66
C LYS A 37 -28.03 -10.91 -0.27
N GLU A 38 -27.68 -10.33 0.87
CA GLU A 38 -28.26 -9.05 1.31
C GLU A 38 -27.90 -7.92 0.34
N ILE A 39 -26.63 -7.82 -0.07
CA ILE A 39 -26.19 -6.80 -1.03
C ILE A 39 -26.89 -6.95 -2.37
N GLU A 40 -26.97 -8.18 -2.91
CA GLU A 40 -27.59 -8.45 -4.21
C GLU A 40 -29.07 -8.08 -4.23
N SER A 41 -29.78 -8.24 -3.10
CA SER A 41 -31.17 -7.82 -2.97
C SER A 41 -31.37 -6.29 -3.06
N GLU A 42 -30.31 -5.52 -2.80
CA GLU A 42 -30.29 -4.04 -2.86
C GLU A 42 -29.68 -3.51 -4.16
N MET A 43 -29.21 -4.39 -5.06
CA MET A 43 -28.53 -3.98 -6.28
C MET A 43 -29.49 -3.45 -7.33
N TYR A 44 -29.01 -2.48 -8.12
CA TYR A 44 -29.71 -1.90 -9.24
C TYR A 44 -28.73 -1.54 -10.35
N GLU A 45 -29.22 -1.42 -11.59
CA GLU A 45 -28.39 -1.11 -12.76
C GLU A 45 -27.63 0.21 -12.55
N GLY A 46 -26.31 0.18 -12.79
CA GLY A 46 -25.44 1.35 -12.65
C GLY A 46 -25.02 1.68 -11.21
N ILE A 47 -25.41 0.87 -10.20
CA ILE A 47 -24.93 1.05 -8.83
C ILE A 47 -23.39 1.17 -8.80
N SER A 48 -22.86 2.06 -7.96
CA SER A 48 -21.41 2.24 -7.88
C SER A 48 -20.74 1.15 -7.03
N SER A 49 -19.58 0.69 -7.50
CA SER A 49 -18.70 -0.21 -6.73
C SER A 49 -18.34 0.36 -5.34
N LYS A 50 -18.27 1.68 -5.21
CA LYS A 50 -18.09 2.38 -3.93
C LYS A 50 -19.29 2.16 -2.99
N LYS A 51 -20.52 2.18 -3.49
CA LYS A 51 -21.74 1.93 -2.71
C LYS A 51 -21.81 0.47 -2.28
N ILE A 52 -21.53 -0.47 -3.18
CA ILE A 52 -21.42 -1.91 -2.86
C ILE A 52 -20.40 -2.13 -1.75
N TYR A 53 -19.19 -1.58 -1.90
CA TYR A 53 -18.12 -1.71 -0.91
C TYR A 53 -18.52 -1.14 0.45
N LYS A 54 -19.14 0.05 0.49
CA LYS A 54 -19.61 0.68 1.73
C LYS A 54 -20.67 -0.18 2.42
N ARG A 55 -21.62 -0.75 1.66
CA ARG A 55 -22.67 -1.62 2.21
C ARG A 55 -22.06 -2.89 2.79
N ALA A 56 -21.19 -3.58 2.05
CA ALA A 56 -20.46 -4.74 2.53
C ALA A 56 -19.69 -4.47 3.82
N TYR A 57 -18.99 -3.34 3.90
CA TYR A 57 -18.28 -2.92 5.11
C TYR A 57 -19.22 -2.71 6.30
N GLN A 58 -20.38 -2.08 6.10
CA GLN A 58 -21.38 -1.88 7.17
C GLN A 58 -21.94 -3.22 7.68
N LEU A 59 -22.28 -4.13 6.77
CA LEU A 59 -22.77 -5.46 7.12
C LEU A 59 -21.72 -6.27 7.89
N LEU A 60 -20.47 -6.26 7.41
CA LEU A 60 -19.35 -6.87 8.14
C LEU A 60 -19.17 -6.25 9.52
N LYS A 61 -19.28 -4.92 9.66
CA LYS A 61 -19.10 -4.24 10.95
C LYS A 61 -20.15 -4.64 11.98
N ASN A 62 -21.39 -4.88 11.54
CA ASN A 62 -22.47 -5.34 12.42
C ASN A 62 -22.22 -6.75 12.97
N VAL A 63 -21.49 -7.58 12.24
CA VAL A 63 -21.22 -8.98 12.62
C VAL A 63 -19.86 -9.15 13.30
N SER A 64 -18.83 -8.45 12.82
CA SER A 64 -17.45 -8.55 13.33
C SER A 64 -16.64 -7.29 13.04
N ASN A 65 -16.30 -6.55 14.11
CA ASN A 65 -15.39 -5.41 14.04
C ASN A 65 -14.00 -5.80 13.48
N VAL A 66 -13.54 -7.02 13.76
CA VAL A 66 -12.23 -7.50 13.29
C VAL A 66 -12.22 -7.70 11.78
N HIS A 67 -13.26 -8.35 11.23
CA HIS A 67 -13.37 -8.53 9.77
C HIS A 67 -13.59 -7.20 9.07
N ALA A 68 -14.43 -6.32 9.64
CA ALA A 68 -14.63 -4.98 9.09
C ALA A 68 -13.33 -4.16 9.04
N ALA A 69 -12.50 -4.19 10.09
CA ALA A 69 -11.22 -3.49 10.11
C ALA A 69 -10.28 -3.98 8.99
N ARG A 70 -10.18 -5.30 8.80
CA ARG A 70 -9.38 -5.91 7.72
C ARG A 70 -9.93 -5.57 6.34
N TYR A 71 -11.25 -5.64 6.18
CA TYR A 71 -11.93 -5.30 4.93
C TYR A 71 -11.70 -3.83 4.54
N ASN A 72 -11.58 -2.94 5.54
CA ASN A 72 -11.36 -1.52 5.36
C ASN A 72 -9.90 -1.10 5.14
N LEU A 73 -8.95 -2.05 5.09
CA LEU A 73 -7.52 -1.76 5.07
C LEU A 73 -7.10 -0.77 3.97
N ARG A 74 -7.65 -0.91 2.75
CA ARG A 74 -7.31 0.01 1.64
C ARG A 74 -7.69 1.46 1.96
N THR A 75 -8.88 1.67 2.52
CA THR A 75 -9.34 2.99 2.97
C THR A 75 -8.52 3.48 4.16
N ALA A 76 -8.19 2.58 5.10
CA ALA A 76 -7.40 2.91 6.27
C ALA A 76 -6.02 3.45 5.90
N LEU A 77 -5.36 2.89 4.88
CA LEU A 77 -4.09 3.42 4.37
C LEU A 77 -4.22 4.85 3.84
N LEU A 78 -5.34 5.21 3.21
CA LEU A 78 -5.59 6.60 2.78
C LEU A 78 -5.77 7.54 3.98
N GLY A 79 -6.30 7.03 5.07
CA GLY A 79 -6.44 7.76 6.34
C GLY A 79 -5.11 8.15 7.00
N LEU A 80 -3.97 7.63 6.51
CA LEU A 80 -2.63 8.06 6.95
C LEU A 80 -2.18 9.39 6.30
N GLY A 81 -2.98 9.95 5.39
CA GLY A 81 -2.72 11.20 4.68
C GLY A 81 -3.30 12.45 5.37
N PRO A 82 -3.14 13.64 4.74
CA PRO A 82 -2.65 13.86 3.38
C PRO A 82 -1.12 14.00 3.26
N ALA A 83 -0.41 14.24 4.37
CA ALA A 83 1.00 14.65 4.36
C ALA A 83 2.01 13.51 4.10
N GLY A 84 1.59 12.25 3.95
CA GLY A 84 2.46 11.10 3.67
C GLY A 84 3.30 10.58 4.85
N PHE A 85 3.66 11.44 5.79
CA PHE A 85 4.51 11.10 6.95
C PHE A 85 4.02 9.90 7.78
N PHE A 86 2.72 9.75 8.03
CA PHE A 86 2.22 8.58 8.76
C PHE A 86 2.29 7.30 7.92
N PHE A 87 2.23 7.41 6.60
CA PHE A 87 2.46 6.29 5.69
C PHE A 87 3.93 5.83 5.72
N GLU A 88 4.89 6.75 5.80
CA GLU A 88 6.31 6.43 5.98
C GLU A 88 6.54 5.68 7.30
N LYS A 89 6.01 6.19 8.41
CA LYS A 89 6.09 5.51 9.72
C LYS A 89 5.45 4.13 9.69
N PHE A 90 4.29 4.01 9.05
CA PHE A 90 3.61 2.74 8.90
C PHE A 90 4.46 1.74 8.10
N MET A 91 5.01 2.16 6.96
CA MET A 91 5.87 1.30 6.15
C MET A 91 7.18 0.95 6.88
N ALA A 92 7.76 1.86 7.65
CA ALA A 92 8.90 1.56 8.50
C ALA A 92 8.57 0.45 9.50
N LYS A 93 7.39 0.51 10.16
CA LYS A 93 6.94 -0.55 11.07
C LYS A 93 6.71 -1.88 10.35
N VAL A 94 6.12 -1.88 9.16
CA VAL A 94 5.98 -3.09 8.32
C VAL A 94 7.35 -3.71 7.97
N MET A 95 8.37 -2.89 7.73
CA MET A 95 9.73 -3.37 7.48
C MET A 95 10.42 -3.87 8.77
N GLN A 96 10.15 -3.24 9.92
CA GLN A 96 10.67 -3.72 11.21
C GLN A 96 10.19 -5.14 11.55
N GLU A 97 8.91 -5.44 11.32
CA GLU A 97 8.36 -6.81 11.52
C GLU A 97 8.94 -7.83 10.55
N GLN A 98 9.56 -7.38 9.46
CA GLN A 98 10.34 -8.21 8.54
C GLN A 98 11.79 -8.43 9.00
N GLY A 99 12.17 -7.91 10.17
CA GLY A 99 13.51 -8.00 10.74
C GLY A 99 14.50 -6.96 10.21
N PHE A 100 14.02 -5.84 9.66
CA PHE A 100 14.89 -4.71 9.30
C PHE A 100 15.06 -3.75 10.48
N LYS A 101 16.24 -3.14 10.61
CA LYS A 101 16.40 -1.91 11.39
C LYS A 101 16.03 -0.73 10.50
N THR A 102 15.34 0.28 11.04
CA THR A 102 14.86 1.42 10.25
C THR A 102 15.20 2.77 10.88
N LYS A 103 15.38 3.80 10.05
CA LYS A 103 15.34 5.22 10.43
C LYS A 103 14.44 5.95 9.44
N VAL A 104 13.63 6.92 9.90
CA VAL A 104 12.65 7.66 9.08
C VAL A 104 13.09 9.13 8.97
N GLY A 105 12.87 9.76 7.81
CA GLY A 105 13.11 11.19 7.58
C GLY A 105 14.57 11.61 7.76
N VAL A 106 15.50 10.89 7.10
CA VAL A 106 16.94 11.12 7.27
C VAL A 106 17.49 11.92 6.11
N THR A 107 18.00 13.12 6.38
CA THR A 107 18.69 13.93 5.37
C THR A 107 20.13 13.47 5.18
N LEU A 108 20.49 13.15 3.93
CA LEU A 108 21.83 12.75 3.53
C LEU A 108 22.38 13.70 2.46
N ASN A 109 23.68 14.00 2.54
CA ASN A 109 24.37 14.72 1.48
C ASN A 109 24.74 13.74 0.35
N GLY A 110 24.08 13.88 -0.80
CA GLY A 110 24.44 13.23 -2.05
C GLY A 110 25.71 13.82 -2.66
N LYS A 111 26.09 13.36 -3.85
CA LYS A 111 27.20 13.89 -4.62
C LYS A 111 26.95 15.34 -5.02
N CYS A 112 25.72 15.64 -5.43
CA CYS A 112 25.34 16.97 -5.93
C CYS A 112 24.58 17.79 -4.88
N ILE A 113 23.55 17.22 -4.24
CA ILE A 113 22.68 17.95 -3.30
C ILE A 113 22.33 17.11 -2.07
N SER A 114 21.71 17.74 -1.07
CA SER A 114 21.11 17.03 0.06
C SER A 114 19.75 16.44 -0.33
N HIS A 115 19.48 15.22 0.12
CA HIS A 115 18.22 14.51 -0.08
C HIS A 115 17.65 14.09 1.27
N GLU A 116 16.37 14.37 1.52
CA GLU A 116 15.62 13.75 2.61
C GLU A 116 15.17 12.35 2.18
N ILE A 117 15.68 11.33 2.85
CA ILE A 117 15.34 9.93 2.59
C ILE A 117 14.23 9.51 3.54
N ASP A 118 13.08 9.13 2.98
CA ASP A 118 11.88 8.81 3.77
C ASP A 118 12.15 7.69 4.78
N ILE A 119 12.76 6.58 4.34
CA ILE A 119 13.14 5.49 5.24
C ILE A 119 14.48 4.87 4.82
N LEU A 120 15.41 4.72 5.76
CA LEU A 120 16.60 3.90 5.62
C LEU A 120 16.36 2.53 6.26
N LEU A 121 16.76 1.46 5.57
CA LEU A 121 16.66 0.08 6.02
C LEU A 121 18.05 -0.56 6.16
N LEU A 122 18.26 -1.33 7.22
CA LEU A 122 19.43 -2.20 7.37
C LEU A 122 19.00 -3.63 7.71
N LYS A 123 19.46 -4.60 6.91
CA LYS A 123 19.35 -6.03 7.19
C LYS A 123 20.50 -6.79 6.53
N ASN A 124 21.12 -7.73 7.25
CA ASN A 124 22.24 -8.54 6.76
C ASN A 124 23.36 -7.70 6.14
N ASP A 125 23.73 -6.60 6.81
CA ASP A 125 24.72 -5.60 6.36
C ASP A 125 24.38 -4.84 5.06
N VAL A 126 23.20 -5.08 4.49
CA VAL A 126 22.69 -4.36 3.31
C VAL A 126 21.93 -3.11 3.76
N LEU A 127 22.50 -1.94 3.47
CA LEU A 127 21.83 -0.65 3.63
C LEU A 127 21.03 -0.32 2.36
N SER A 128 19.75 0.00 2.53
CA SER A 128 18.81 0.34 1.46
C SER A 128 18.05 1.62 1.81
N MET A 129 17.53 2.32 0.81
CA MET A 129 16.59 3.43 0.98
C MET A 129 15.21 3.06 0.45
N ILE A 130 14.17 3.58 1.11
CA ILE A 130 12.80 3.62 0.62
C ILE A 130 12.42 5.06 0.33
N GLU A 131 11.71 5.24 -0.77
CA GLU A 131 11.03 6.47 -1.15
C GLU A 131 9.52 6.18 -1.25
N CYS A 132 8.73 6.85 -0.42
CA CYS A 132 7.30 6.69 -0.26
C CYS A 132 6.55 7.71 -1.13
N LYS A 133 5.85 7.22 -2.16
CA LYS A 133 4.90 8.01 -2.93
C LYS A 133 3.48 7.81 -2.43
N PHE A 134 3.02 8.70 -1.56
CA PHE A 134 1.63 8.71 -1.09
C PHE A 134 0.69 9.44 -2.05
N HIS A 135 -0.48 8.88 -2.26
CA HIS A 135 -1.58 9.47 -3.02
C HIS A 135 -2.84 9.57 -2.14
N SER A 136 -3.45 10.75 -2.08
CA SER A 136 -4.71 10.96 -1.36
C SER A 136 -5.92 10.36 -2.07
N GLY A 137 -5.84 10.15 -3.39
CA GLY A 137 -6.92 9.61 -4.23
C GLY A 137 -6.74 8.13 -4.56
N GLN A 138 -7.84 7.35 -4.55
CA GLN A 138 -7.83 5.91 -4.84
C GLN A 138 -7.48 5.53 -6.29
N ASP A 139 -7.55 6.48 -7.23
CA ASP A 139 -7.25 6.25 -8.65
C ASP A 139 -5.87 6.72 -9.08
N ALA A 140 -5.22 7.55 -8.27
CA ALA A 140 -3.95 8.14 -8.64
C ALA A 140 -2.88 7.05 -8.73
N LYS A 141 -2.38 6.81 -9.94
CA LYS A 141 -1.29 5.88 -10.18
C LYS A 141 0.03 6.63 -10.14
N SER A 142 1.07 5.97 -9.64
CA SER A 142 2.44 6.43 -9.83
C SER A 142 2.87 6.07 -11.25
N ASP A 143 2.99 7.10 -12.10
CA ASP A 143 3.47 6.96 -13.48
C ASP A 143 5.00 6.80 -13.55
N VAL A 144 5.54 6.67 -14.76
CA VAL A 144 6.97 6.42 -15.00
C VAL A 144 7.88 7.56 -14.52
N LYS A 145 7.36 8.78 -14.35
CA LYS A 145 8.17 9.92 -13.87
C LYS A 145 8.63 9.70 -12.44
N VAL A 146 7.82 9.02 -11.63
CA VAL A 146 8.13 8.70 -10.22
C VAL A 146 9.41 7.85 -10.09
N PRO A 147 9.53 6.66 -10.71
CA PRO A 147 10.75 5.89 -10.64
C PRO A 147 11.93 6.55 -11.36
N MET A 148 11.73 7.30 -12.44
CA MET A 148 12.82 8.05 -13.09
C MET A 148 13.42 9.12 -12.17
N TYR A 149 12.56 9.87 -11.48
CA TYR A 149 12.99 10.87 -10.49
C TYR A 149 13.72 10.21 -9.32
N ILE A 150 13.14 9.16 -8.73
CA ILE A 150 13.73 8.47 -7.58
C ILE A 150 15.06 7.78 -7.94
N LEU A 151 15.18 7.21 -9.14
CA LEU A 151 16.46 6.67 -9.64
C LEU A 151 17.55 7.75 -9.66
N SER A 152 17.20 8.97 -10.05
CA SER A 152 18.13 10.10 -10.08
C SER A 152 18.59 10.47 -8.67
N ARG A 153 17.69 10.48 -7.69
CA ARG A 153 18.03 10.68 -6.27
C ARG A 153 18.94 9.56 -5.74
N PHE A 154 18.59 8.30 -6.02
CA PHE A 154 19.37 7.15 -5.62
C PHE A 154 20.80 7.19 -6.18
N ASN A 155 20.94 7.53 -7.47
CA ASN A 155 22.24 7.68 -8.10
C ASN A 155 23.10 8.78 -7.47
N ASP A 156 22.48 9.83 -6.90
CA ASP A 156 23.22 10.90 -6.23
C ASP A 156 23.76 10.47 -4.85
N VAL A 157 23.14 9.50 -4.18
CA VAL A 157 23.54 9.06 -2.83
C VAL A 157 24.30 7.73 -2.78
N LYS A 158 24.11 6.83 -3.76
CA LYS A 158 24.58 5.42 -3.67
C LYS A 158 26.10 5.23 -3.59
N ASP A 159 26.89 6.14 -4.17
CA ASP A 159 28.34 5.99 -4.29
C ASP A 159 29.11 6.49 -3.04
N LYS A 160 28.40 7.06 -2.05
CA LYS A 160 28.98 7.54 -0.79
C LYS A 160 28.77 6.53 0.34
N LYS A 161 29.76 6.47 1.24
CA LYS A 161 29.65 5.78 2.53
C LYS A 161 29.06 6.71 3.57
N TYR A 162 27.99 6.28 4.23
CA TYR A 162 27.36 6.99 5.34
C TYR A 162 27.56 6.24 6.64
N ASP A 163 27.87 6.97 7.71
CA ASP A 163 27.92 6.41 9.06
C ASP A 163 26.50 6.27 9.62
N LEU A 164 25.89 5.12 9.33
CA LEU A 164 24.51 4.81 9.67
C LEU A 164 24.48 3.45 10.35
N PHE A 165 23.67 3.34 11.42
CA PHE A 165 23.58 2.10 12.20
C PHE A 165 24.96 1.60 12.68
N SER A 166 25.78 2.54 13.18
CA SER A 166 27.10 2.28 13.78
C SER A 166 28.15 1.67 12.85
N ALA A 167 28.01 1.80 11.52
CA ALA A 167 29.10 1.54 10.59
C ALA A 167 28.94 2.32 9.28
N LYS A 168 30.06 2.51 8.58
CA LYS A 168 30.09 3.15 7.26
C LYS A 168 29.66 2.19 6.15
N ARG A 169 28.56 2.50 5.47
CA ARG A 169 27.99 1.68 4.37
C ARG A 169 27.54 2.52 3.19
N ASN A 170 27.57 1.94 2.00
CA ASN A 170 26.91 2.51 0.83
C ASN A 170 25.44 2.12 0.83
N ILE A 171 24.58 2.98 0.28
CA ILE A 171 23.19 2.61 -0.01
C ILE A 171 23.22 1.79 -1.30
N SER A 172 22.88 0.51 -1.20
CA SER A 172 23.01 -0.47 -2.29
C SER A 172 21.72 -0.74 -3.04
N LYS A 173 20.56 -0.41 -2.45
CA LYS A 173 19.24 -0.66 -3.03
C LYS A 173 18.31 0.52 -2.80
N CYS A 174 17.41 0.72 -3.75
CA CYS A 174 16.34 1.70 -3.67
C CYS A 174 15.00 1.00 -3.88
N ILE A 175 14.06 1.25 -2.97
CA ILE A 175 12.72 0.68 -2.99
C ILE A 175 11.72 1.84 -3.11
N ILE A 176 10.83 1.78 -4.09
CA ILE A 176 9.73 2.73 -4.23
C ILE A 176 8.49 2.10 -3.64
N VAL A 177 7.89 2.78 -2.67
CA VAL A 177 6.67 2.33 -2.01
C VAL A 177 5.52 3.28 -2.33
N THR A 178 4.39 2.78 -2.77
CA THR A 178 3.18 3.60 -2.95
C THR A 178 1.96 2.95 -2.32
N ASN A 179 1.09 3.75 -1.70
CA ASN A 179 -0.17 3.27 -1.14
C ASN A 179 -1.20 2.91 -2.22
N ASN A 180 -0.93 3.24 -3.49
CA ASN A 180 -1.80 2.90 -4.61
C ASN A 180 -1.13 1.91 -5.58
N LYS A 181 -1.21 2.14 -6.90
CA LYS A 181 -0.65 1.27 -7.94
C LYS A 181 0.35 2.01 -8.81
N PHE A 182 1.28 1.27 -9.38
CA PHE A 182 2.15 1.75 -10.46
C PHE A 182 1.46 1.54 -11.82
N THR A 183 1.80 2.36 -12.82
CA THR A 183 1.49 2.06 -14.22
C THR A 183 2.39 0.94 -14.74
N THR A 184 2.01 0.31 -15.86
CA THR A 184 2.84 -0.73 -16.50
C THR A 184 4.23 -0.22 -16.83
N ASP A 185 4.32 0.97 -17.45
CA ASP A 185 5.61 1.59 -17.79
C ASP A 185 6.47 1.88 -16.55
N ALA A 186 5.86 2.28 -15.44
CA ALA A 186 6.59 2.53 -14.18
C ALA A 186 7.18 1.24 -13.61
N ILE A 187 6.44 0.12 -13.68
CA ILE A 187 6.94 -1.20 -13.26
C ILE A 187 8.08 -1.63 -14.19
N GLN A 188 7.86 -1.61 -15.51
CA GLN A 188 8.86 -2.03 -16.50
C GLN A 188 10.16 -1.24 -16.36
N PHE A 189 10.07 0.10 -16.29
CA PHE A 189 11.24 0.95 -16.11
C PHE A 189 11.93 0.69 -14.77
N GLY A 190 11.16 0.62 -13.68
CA GLY A 190 11.71 0.42 -12.33
C GLY A 190 12.50 -0.87 -12.21
N GLU A 191 11.92 -1.98 -12.68
CA GLU A 191 12.59 -3.28 -12.65
C GLU A 191 13.80 -3.34 -13.58
N CYS A 192 13.68 -2.83 -14.80
CA CYS A 192 14.81 -2.72 -15.74
C CYS A 192 15.97 -1.91 -15.15
N SER A 193 15.66 -0.87 -14.37
CA SER A 193 16.65 0.00 -13.73
C SER A 193 17.17 -0.52 -12.38
N GLY A 194 16.75 -1.72 -11.96
CA GLY A 194 17.18 -2.33 -10.69
C GLY A 194 16.55 -1.72 -9.43
N LEU A 195 15.43 -0.99 -9.58
CA LEU A 195 14.63 -0.51 -8.45
C LEU A 195 13.70 -1.61 -7.96
N ASN A 196 13.52 -1.70 -6.64
CA ASN A 196 12.48 -2.53 -6.06
C ASN A 196 11.17 -1.75 -5.97
N MET A 197 10.05 -2.36 -6.34
CA MET A 197 8.76 -1.68 -6.41
C MET A 197 7.78 -2.37 -5.45
N LEU A 198 7.12 -1.60 -4.59
CA LEU A 198 6.11 -2.08 -3.65
C LEU A 198 4.87 -1.19 -3.72
N SER A 199 3.72 -1.80 -3.98
CA SER A 199 2.43 -1.11 -4.09
C SER A 199 1.34 -1.87 -3.33
N TRP A 200 0.11 -1.39 -3.37
CA TRP A 200 -1.05 -2.09 -2.79
C TRP A 200 -1.10 -3.57 -3.17
N ASP A 201 -0.84 -3.91 -4.44
CA ASP A 201 -0.95 -5.26 -4.99
C ASP A 201 0.28 -5.71 -5.80
N TYR A 202 1.38 -4.98 -5.72
CA TYR A 202 2.65 -5.31 -6.38
C TYR A 202 3.81 -5.45 -5.39
N PRO A 203 4.72 -6.42 -5.55
CA PRO A 203 4.64 -7.52 -6.51
C PRO A 203 3.47 -8.46 -6.19
N GLN A 204 3.01 -9.22 -7.18
CA GLN A 204 1.86 -10.10 -6.99
C GLN A 204 2.10 -11.06 -5.82
N LYS A 205 1.12 -11.18 -4.92
CA LYS A 205 1.18 -11.98 -3.67
C LYS A 205 2.17 -11.51 -2.61
N ASN A 206 2.82 -10.36 -2.80
CA ASN A 206 3.73 -9.79 -1.80
C ASN A 206 3.67 -8.25 -1.82
N GLY A 207 2.50 -7.69 -2.14
CA GLY A 207 2.22 -6.26 -2.05
C GLY A 207 1.89 -5.85 -0.62
N ILE A 208 1.62 -4.56 -0.41
CA ILE A 208 1.33 -4.00 0.92
C ILE A 208 0.17 -4.75 1.59
N LYS A 209 -0.90 -5.08 0.84
CA LYS A 209 -2.04 -5.80 1.41
C LYS A 209 -1.64 -7.17 1.98
N GLU A 210 -0.80 -7.93 1.27
CA GLU A 210 -0.31 -9.22 1.75
C GLU A 210 0.68 -9.07 2.91
N LEU A 211 1.56 -8.07 2.86
CA LEU A 211 2.55 -7.84 3.92
C LEU A 211 1.87 -7.46 5.24
N VAL A 212 0.84 -6.62 5.19
CA VAL A 212 0.08 -6.21 6.37
C VAL A 212 -0.56 -7.41 7.05
N ASP A 213 -1.22 -8.28 6.29
CA ASP A 213 -1.86 -9.47 6.85
C ASP A 213 -0.82 -10.48 7.36
N LYS A 214 0.26 -10.71 6.60
CA LYS A 214 1.34 -11.64 6.96
C LYS A 214 2.02 -11.27 8.27
N TYR A 215 2.34 -9.99 8.45
CA TYR A 215 3.05 -9.50 9.64
C TYR A 215 2.11 -8.92 10.70
N ARG A 216 0.79 -8.97 10.47
CA ARG A 216 -0.27 -8.46 11.37
C ARG A 216 -0.07 -6.98 11.76
N VAL A 217 0.43 -6.16 10.83
CA VAL A 217 0.68 -4.72 11.04
C VAL A 217 -0.44 -3.90 10.41
N TYR A 218 -1.51 -3.68 11.17
CA TYR A 218 -2.63 -2.89 10.71
C TYR A 218 -2.49 -1.42 11.14
N PRO A 219 -2.81 -0.44 10.26
CA PRO A 219 -2.75 0.96 10.63
C PRO A 219 -3.88 1.29 11.61
N VAL A 220 -3.64 2.21 12.55
CA VAL A 220 -4.65 2.61 13.56
C VAL A 220 -5.97 3.10 12.93
N THR A 221 -5.89 3.66 11.73
CA THR A 221 -7.00 4.14 10.91
C THR A 221 -7.94 3.03 10.41
N CYS A 222 -7.60 1.75 10.62
CA CYS A 222 -8.49 0.63 10.31
C CYS A 222 -9.46 0.30 11.46
N LEU A 223 -9.20 0.79 12.66
CA LEU A 223 -10.01 0.50 13.83
C LEU A 223 -11.42 1.07 13.65
N THR A 224 -12.43 0.25 13.89
CA THR A 224 -13.84 0.60 13.68
C THR A 224 -14.47 1.35 14.85
N THR A 225 -13.74 1.47 15.95
CA THR A 225 -14.17 2.03 17.25
C THR A 225 -13.52 3.37 17.59
N LEU A 226 -12.50 3.80 16.84
CA LEU A 226 -11.94 5.14 16.96
C LEU A 226 -12.69 6.08 16.01
N THR A 227 -13.16 7.20 16.56
CA THR A 227 -13.87 8.27 15.85
C THR A 227 -13.08 9.57 15.93
#